data_AF-A0A3D0RC44-F1
#
_entry.id   AF-A0A3D0RC44-F1
#
_cell.length_a   1.000
_cell.length_b   1.000
_cell.length_c   1.000
_cell.angle_alpha   90.00
_cell.angle_beta   90.00
_cell.angle_gamma   90.00
#
_symmetry.space_group_name_H-M   'P 1'
#
loop_
_entity.id
_entity.type
_entity.pdbx_description
1 polymer ?
#
loop_
_entity_poly.entity_id
_entity_poly.type
_entity_poly.pdbx_seq_one_letter_code
_entity_poly.pdbx_strand_id
1 'polypeptide(L)'
;MLSWGQRRQMQRSETLYTNAVEMARNPLFYNKFDVKDDVDGRFDALALCVSLVMRRLKGLGDEGSVLSQQLFDTMFADMDLTLREMGA
;
A
#
# COMPACT_ATOMS: atom_id res chain seq x y z
N MET A 1 -4.72 -30.88 0.20
CA MET A 1 -6.17 -30.66 0.06
C MET A 1 -6.47 -29.21 0.39
N LEU A 2 -7.09 -28.50 -0.56
CA LEU A 2 -7.78 -27.20 -0.46
C LEU A 2 -6.95 -25.95 -0.09
N SER A 3 -6.35 -25.32 -1.11
CA SER A 3 -5.99 -23.88 -1.12
C SER A 3 -6.63 -23.17 -2.33
N TRP A 4 -7.87 -23.53 -2.66
CA TRP A 4 -8.62 -22.87 -3.75
C TRP A 4 -9.38 -21.61 -3.29
N GLY A 5 -9.41 -21.32 -1.99
CA GLY A 5 -10.10 -20.15 -1.41
C GLY A 5 -9.26 -18.86 -1.31
N GLN A 6 -7.93 -18.96 -1.27
CA GLN A 6 -7.05 -17.79 -1.07
C GLN A 6 -6.97 -16.85 -2.30
N ARG A 7 -7.17 -17.42 -3.50
CA ARG A 7 -6.87 -16.74 -4.78
C ARG A 7 -7.86 -15.61 -5.14
N ARG A 8 -9.01 -15.52 -4.46
CA ARG A 8 -10.05 -14.52 -4.74
C ARG A 8 -10.01 -13.30 -3.81
N GLN A 9 -9.38 -13.41 -2.63
CA GLN A 9 -9.18 -12.26 -1.73
C GLN A 9 -7.91 -11.47 -2.07
N MET A 10 -6.86 -12.15 -2.56
CA MET A 10 -5.58 -11.54 -2.95
C MET A 10 -5.74 -10.36 -3.95
N GLN A 11 -6.73 -10.42 -4.85
CA GLN A 11 -6.94 -9.38 -5.86
C GLN A 11 -7.34 -8.00 -5.29
N ARG A 12 -8.08 -7.94 -4.17
CA ARG A 12 -8.65 -6.65 -3.71
C ARG A 12 -7.60 -5.77 -3.04
N SER A 13 -6.80 -6.33 -2.13
CA SER A 13 -5.73 -5.59 -1.48
C SER A 13 -4.63 -5.21 -2.48
N GLU A 14 -4.27 -6.10 -3.40
CA GLU A 14 -3.33 -5.82 -4.49
C GLU A 14 -3.83 -4.67 -5.39
N THR A 15 -5.11 -4.68 -5.79
CA THR A 15 -5.68 -3.60 -6.60
C THR A 15 -5.65 -2.26 -5.85
N LEU A 16 -6.04 -2.26 -4.57
CA LEU A 16 -5.98 -1.05 -3.74
C LEU A 16 -4.55 -0.56 -3.56
N TYR A 17 -3.60 -1.47 -3.40
CA TYR A 17 -2.19 -1.17 -3.25
C TYR A 17 -1.60 -0.56 -4.53
N THR A 18 -1.84 -1.16 -5.71
CA THR A 18 -1.41 -0.62 -7.00
C THR A 18 -1.94 0.80 -7.22
N ASN A 19 -3.23 1.03 -6.93
CA ASN A 19 -3.82 2.37 -7.03
C ASN A 19 -3.19 3.36 -6.03
N ALA A 20 -2.83 2.90 -4.82
CA ALA A 20 -2.14 3.73 -3.84
C ALA A 20 -0.72 4.08 -4.29
N VAL A 21 0.01 3.14 -4.91
CA VAL A 21 1.33 3.38 -5.50
C VAL A 21 1.24 4.39 -6.65
N GLU A 22 0.26 4.25 -7.54
CA GLU A 22 0.02 5.21 -8.62
C GLU A 22 -0.29 6.60 -8.07
N MET A 23 -1.13 6.69 -7.04
CA MET A 23 -1.43 7.97 -6.37
C MET A 23 -0.18 8.57 -5.71
N ALA A 24 0.61 7.76 -5.00
CA ALA A 24 1.84 8.21 -4.34
C ALA A 24 2.90 8.73 -5.34
N ARG A 25 2.86 8.27 -6.59
CA ARG A 25 3.73 8.76 -7.68
C ARG A 25 3.22 10.05 -8.34
N ASN A 26 2.11 10.62 -7.86
CA ASN A 26 1.60 11.87 -8.40
C ASN A 26 2.65 13.00 -8.25
N PRO A 27 3.06 13.67 -9.35
CA PRO A 27 4.08 14.72 -9.32
C PRO A 27 3.78 15.88 -8.36
N LEU A 28 2.52 16.08 -7.97
CA LEU A 28 2.12 17.13 -7.03
C LEU A 28 2.76 16.95 -5.65
N PHE A 29 2.99 15.72 -5.18
CA PHE A 29 3.67 15.48 -3.90
C PHE A 29 5.07 16.08 -3.91
N TYR A 30 5.82 15.85 -4.99
CA TYR A 30 7.21 16.23 -5.10
C TYR A 30 7.39 17.70 -5.52
N ASN A 31 6.56 18.19 -6.44
CA ASN A 31 6.71 19.53 -7.00
C ASN A 31 6.02 20.63 -6.19
N LYS A 32 4.90 20.32 -5.54
CA LYS A 32 4.06 21.32 -4.86
C LYS A 32 4.06 21.17 -3.35
N PHE A 33 4.13 19.94 -2.86
CA PHE A 33 4.12 19.65 -1.43
C PHE A 33 5.52 19.39 -0.85
N ASP A 34 6.57 19.60 -1.65
CA ASP A 34 7.98 19.57 -1.25
C ASP A 34 8.42 18.24 -0.62
N VAL A 35 7.75 17.14 -1.01
CA VAL A 35 8.22 15.79 -0.68
C VAL A 35 9.49 15.54 -1.49
N LYS A 36 10.58 15.17 -0.83
CA LYS A 36 11.82 14.83 -1.53
C LYS A 36 11.59 13.65 -2.48
N ASP A 37 12.12 13.76 -3.70
CA ASP A 37 12.09 12.63 -4.65
C ASP A 37 13.29 11.69 -4.40
N ASP A 38 13.31 11.10 -3.21
CA ASP A 38 14.22 10.05 -2.80
C ASP A 38 13.43 8.85 -2.25
N VAL A 39 14.13 7.82 -1.77
CA VAL A 39 13.49 6.59 -1.29
C VAL A 39 12.60 6.88 -0.08
N ASP A 40 13.08 7.70 0.86
CA ASP A 40 12.34 8.06 2.07
C ASP A 40 11.09 8.88 1.73
N GLY A 41 11.20 9.87 0.84
CA GLY A 41 10.06 10.68 0.44
C GLY A 41 9.02 9.91 -0.38
N ARG A 42 9.45 8.97 -1.23
CA ARG A 42 8.53 8.05 -1.93
C ARG A 42 7.82 7.10 -0.96
N PHE A 43 8.53 6.64 0.07
CA PHE A 43 7.91 5.87 1.15
C PHE A 43 6.88 6.69 1.92
N ASP A 44 7.20 7.94 2.29
CA ASP A 44 6.28 8.84 2.99
C ASP A 44 5.00 9.09 2.19
N ALA A 45 5.13 9.34 0.88
CA ALA A 45 3.97 9.53 -0.01
C ALA A 45 3.09 8.26 -0.10
N LEU A 46 3.72 7.08 -0.20
CA LEU A 46 3.01 5.80 -0.21
C LEU A 46 2.31 5.51 1.11
N ALA A 47 3.02 5.69 2.23
CA ALA A 47 2.50 5.47 3.57
C ALA A 47 1.30 6.38 3.85
N LEU A 48 1.34 7.64 3.41
CA LEU A 48 0.21 8.55 3.48
C LEU A 48 -1.00 8.00 2.69
N CYS A 49 -0.81 7.63 1.43
CA CYS A 49 -1.89 7.12 0.58
C CYS A 49 -2.52 5.85 1.18
N VAL A 50 -1.70 4.87 1.58
CA VAL A 50 -2.17 3.61 2.17
C VAL A 50 -2.89 3.86 3.49
N SER A 51 -2.36 4.72 4.37
CA SER A 51 -2.99 5.01 5.66
C SER A 51 -4.40 5.63 5.52
N LEU A 52 -4.62 6.48 4.50
CA LEU A 52 -5.92 7.06 4.21
C LEU A 52 -6.92 6.00 3.72
N VAL A 53 -6.48 5.07 2.87
CA VAL A 53 -7.31 3.94 2.42
C VAL A 53 -7.66 3.03 3.60
N MET A 54 -6.68 2.66 4.43
CA MET A 54 -6.90 1.87 5.64
C MET A 54 -7.89 2.53 6.59
N ARG A 55 -7.77 3.84 6.82
CA ARG A 55 -8.71 4.61 7.65
C ARG A 55 -10.13 4.52 7.09
N ARG A 56 -10.31 4.62 5.77
CA ARG A 56 -11.62 4.50 5.11
C ARG A 56 -12.20 3.09 5.23
N LEU A 57 -11.36 2.07 5.06
CA LEU A 57 -11.73 0.65 5.15
C LEU A 57 -12.16 0.25 6.56
N LYS A 58 -11.43 0.68 7.60
CA LYS A 58 -11.81 0.43 9.00
C LYS A 58 -13.18 1.01 9.36
N GLY A 59 -13.61 2.07 8.68
CA GLY A 59 -14.96 2.64 8.83
C GLY A 59 -16.08 1.82 8.17
N LEU A 60 -15.78 0.69 7.51
CA LEU A 60 -16.75 -0.18 6.83
C LEU A 60 -17.10 -1.45 7.62
N GLY A 61 -16.69 -1.55 8.89
CA GLY A 61 -16.93 -2.72 9.74
C GLY A 61 -15.88 -3.81 9.58
N ASP A 62 -16.25 -5.05 9.95
CA ASP A 62 -15.30 -6.16 10.11
C ASP A 62 -14.64 -6.56 8.79
N GLU A 63 -15.40 -6.69 7.70
CA GLU A 63 -14.83 -7.01 6.37
C GLU A 63 -13.85 -5.93 5.89
N GLY A 64 -14.17 -4.65 6.15
CA GLY A 64 -13.29 -3.53 5.84
C GLY A 64 -12.01 -3.56 6.67
N SER A 65 -12.11 -3.95 7.94
CA SER A 65 -10.94 -4.10 8.82
C SER A 65 -10.03 -5.25 8.36
N VAL A 66 -10.59 -6.36 7.91
CA VAL A 66 -9.82 -7.47 7.31
C VAL A 66 -9.11 -7.02 6.04
N LEU A 67 -9.81 -6.31 5.14
CA LEU A 67 -9.20 -5.80 3.91
C LEU A 67 -8.12 -4.74 4.21
N SER A 68 -8.31 -3.92 5.25
CA SER A 68 -7.31 -2.96 5.71
C SER A 68 -6.03 -3.65 6.19
N GLN A 69 -6.14 -4.80 6.85
CA GLN A 69 -4.97 -5.57 7.26
C GLN A 69 -4.27 -6.19 6.06
N GLN A 70 -5.02 -6.77 5.13
CA GLN A 70 -4.47 -7.33 3.89
C GLN A 70 -3.72 -6.28 3.06
N LEU A 71 -4.25 -5.05 2.99
CA LEU A 71 -3.57 -3.93 2.34
C LEU A 71 -2.24 -3.57 3.02
N PHE A 72 -2.22 -3.57 4.35
CA PHE A 72 -0.99 -3.33 5.11
C PHE A 72 0.04 -4.44 4.87
N ASP A 73 -0.39 -5.70 4.89
CA ASP A 73 0.49 -6.85 4.65
C ASP A 73 1.10 -6.80 3.23
N THR A 74 0.31 -6.40 2.22
CA THR A 74 0.79 -6.18 0.85
C THR A 74 1.84 -5.06 0.79
N MET A 75 1.58 -3.90 1.40
CA MET A 75 2.56 -2.81 1.45
C MET A 75 3.85 -3.22 2.16
N PHE A 76 3.74 -3.93 3.28
CA PHE A 76 4.89 -4.36 4.06
C PHE A 76 5.77 -5.35 3.30
N ALA A 77 5.16 -6.30 2.58
CA ALA A 77 5.90 -7.27 1.75
C ALA A 77 6.69 -6.59 0.62
N ASP A 78 6.10 -5.59 -0.04
CA ASP A 78 6.78 -4.82 -1.11
C ASP A 78 7.94 -3.98 -0.56
N MET A 79 7.75 -3.35 0.61
CA MET A 79 8.80 -2.58 1.27
C MET A 79 9.96 -3.46 1.74
N ASP A 80 9.68 -4.62 2.35
CA ASP A 80 10.72 -5.57 2.78
C ASP A 80 11.54 -6.04 1.58
N LEU A 81 10.89 -6.32 0.43
CA LEU A 81 11.59 -6.65 -0.81
C LEU A 81 12.49 -5.50 -1.28
N THR A 82 11.95 -4.28 -1.37
CA THR A 82 12.69 -3.09 -1.82
C THR A 82 13.93 -2.81 -0.96
N LEU A 83 13.78 -2.88 0.37
CA LEU A 83 14.90 -2.66 1.30
C LEU A 83 15.97 -3.74 1.18
N ARG A 84 15.57 -5.00 0.98
CA ARG A 84 16.53 -6.09 0.72
C ARG A 84 17.28 -5.89 -0.58
N GLU A 85 16.61 -5.43 -1.64
CA GLU A 85 17.24 -5.16 -2.93
C GLU A 85 18.19 -3.96 -2.88
N MET A 86 17.92 -2.95 -2.03
CA MET A 86 18.81 -1.80 -1.83
C MET A 86 20.03 -2.11 -0.96
N GLY A 87 19.94 -3.10 -0.07
CA GLY A 87 21.02 -3.53 0.80
C GLY A 87 21.87 -4.69 0.26
N ALA A 88 21.52 -5.21 -0.92
CA ALA A 88 22.21 -6.31 -1.61
C ALA A 88 23.24 -5.81 -2.65
#